data_AF-A0AB37L3X6-F1
#
_entry.id   AF-A0AB37L3X6-F1
#
_cell.length_a   1.000
_cell.length_b   1.000
_cell.length_c   1.000
_cell.angle_alpha   90.00
_cell.angle_beta   90.00
_cell.angle_gamma   90.00
#
_symmetry.space_group_name_H-M   'P 1'
#
loop_
_entity.id
_entity.type
_entity.pdbx_description
1 polymer ?
#
loop_
_entity_poly.entity_id
_entity_poly.type
_entity_poly.pdbx_seq_one_letter_code
_entity_poly.pdbx_strand_id
1 'polypeptide(L)'
;RTFRRKKDAEELSCGFEGEIELADYVQYTASENQPDFASDEFRDRDYYVGSYQAESEIGGLVNDIKDTFKAWINSLSKADGSKKIKLTRGDDHFINFNYTSTLQYLYGIPDSEILHIHGKASDEVLVLGHNKTYEELTKAAEVIQPEPPADLSEEELAEWYDGEDYITQTVRDAAVNEIYSIRKNVEQIIQDNRSIFSSMNEIEHIYIYGFSFSPVDEPYIDKIISHIDKEKVHWTISYYSDEDQQKIQAYMQSRKISPDLWELIKLEDIQMYKQQRLF
;
A
#
# COMPACT_ATOMS: atom_id res chain seq x y z
N ARG A 1 -6.01 -19.91 -8.06
CA ARG A 1 -7.27 -19.16 -7.81
C ARG A 1 -7.14 -18.14 -6.68
N THR A 2 -6.49 -18.46 -5.55
CA THR A 2 -6.24 -17.51 -4.44
C THR A 2 -5.15 -16.48 -4.75
N PHE A 3 -4.08 -16.88 -5.45
CA PHE A 3 -3.01 -15.96 -5.91
C PHE A 3 -3.50 -14.89 -6.89
N ARG A 4 -4.40 -15.26 -7.82
CA ARG A 4 -5.02 -14.31 -8.75
C ARG A 4 -5.78 -13.22 -7.99
N ARG A 5 -6.53 -13.60 -6.92
CA ARG A 5 -7.25 -12.67 -6.06
C ARG A 5 -6.37 -11.79 -5.17
N LYS A 6 -5.16 -12.24 -4.82
CA LYS A 6 -4.16 -11.39 -4.13
C LYS A 6 -3.59 -10.36 -5.10
N LYS A 7 -3.30 -10.74 -6.35
CA LYS A 7 -2.94 -9.80 -7.42
C LYS A 7 -4.07 -8.81 -7.68
N ASP A 8 -5.32 -9.27 -7.75
CA ASP A 8 -6.50 -8.39 -7.93
C ASP A 8 -6.68 -7.43 -6.73
N ALA A 9 -6.37 -7.87 -5.50
CA ALA A 9 -6.44 -7.04 -4.28
C ALA A 9 -5.23 -6.10 -4.10
N GLU A 10 -4.04 -6.52 -4.55
CA GLU A 10 -2.85 -5.68 -4.67
C GLU A 10 -3.03 -4.68 -5.81
N GLU A 11 -3.68 -5.04 -6.92
CA GLU A 11 -4.10 -4.13 -8.01
C GLU A 11 -5.19 -3.18 -7.52
N LEU A 12 -6.14 -3.59 -6.68
CA LEU A 12 -7.06 -2.67 -5.97
C LEU A 12 -6.34 -1.76 -4.96
N SER A 13 -5.23 -2.23 -4.37
CA SER A 13 -4.38 -1.45 -3.44
C SER A 13 -3.37 -0.55 -4.18
N CYS A 14 -3.05 -0.85 -5.43
CA CYS A 14 -2.00 -0.22 -6.24
C CYS A 14 -2.57 0.59 -7.42
N GLY A 15 -3.84 0.38 -7.75
CA GLY A 15 -4.53 0.96 -8.89
C GLY A 15 -5.90 1.50 -8.48
N PHE A 16 -5.91 2.76 -8.06
CA PHE A 16 -6.92 3.68 -8.58
C PHE A 16 -6.62 3.88 -10.08
N GLU A 17 -6.85 2.84 -10.88
CA GLU A 17 -6.81 2.86 -12.36
C GLU A 17 -8.25 2.83 -12.92
N GLY A 18 -9.23 3.20 -12.09
CA GLY A 18 -10.55 3.61 -12.56
C GLY A 18 -10.47 5.09 -12.92
N GLU A 19 -10.30 5.36 -14.21
CA GLU A 19 -10.12 6.67 -14.85
C GLU A 19 -11.25 7.66 -14.54
N ILE A 20 -11.21 8.27 -13.36
CA ILE A 20 -11.36 9.71 -13.25
C ILE A 20 -9.98 10.18 -12.79
N GLU A 21 -9.25 10.87 -13.67
CA GLU A 21 -8.00 11.50 -13.25
C GLU A 21 -8.34 12.44 -12.09
N LEU A 22 -7.58 12.39 -11.00
CA LEU A 22 -7.89 13.18 -9.79
C LEU A 22 -8.05 14.68 -10.11
N ALA A 23 -7.29 15.17 -11.09
CA ALA A 23 -7.45 16.50 -11.68
C ALA A 23 -8.84 16.74 -12.29
N ASP A 24 -9.40 15.80 -13.06
CA ASP A 24 -10.74 15.91 -13.64
C ASP A 24 -11.82 15.98 -12.55
N TYR A 25 -11.69 15.16 -11.50
CA TYR A 25 -12.60 15.19 -10.36
C TYR A 25 -12.57 16.56 -9.67
N VAL A 26 -11.37 17.08 -9.41
CA VAL A 26 -11.17 18.38 -8.76
C VAL A 26 -11.75 19.50 -9.63
N GLN A 27 -11.43 19.51 -10.92
CA GLN A 27 -11.93 20.51 -11.85
C GLN A 27 -13.46 20.50 -11.94
N TYR A 28 -14.06 19.31 -12.10
CA TYR A 28 -15.50 19.16 -12.18
C TYR A 28 -16.17 19.66 -10.89
N THR A 29 -15.71 19.16 -9.74
CA THR A 29 -16.30 19.49 -8.43
C THR A 29 -16.15 20.98 -8.11
N ALA A 30 -15.02 21.61 -8.44
CA ALA A 30 -14.84 23.04 -8.27
C ALA A 30 -15.76 23.86 -9.19
N SER A 31 -15.95 23.42 -10.44
CA SER A 31 -16.79 24.12 -11.41
C SER A 31 -18.28 24.08 -11.05
N GLU A 32 -18.77 22.94 -10.55
CA GLU A 32 -20.18 22.77 -10.15
C GLU A 32 -20.51 23.49 -8.84
N ASN A 33 -19.51 23.80 -8.02
CA ASN A 33 -19.66 24.44 -6.71
C ASN A 33 -19.15 25.88 -6.67
N GLN A 34 -19.13 26.58 -7.81
CA GLN A 34 -18.80 28.00 -7.85
C GLN A 34 -19.84 28.83 -7.07
N PRO A 35 -19.42 29.67 -6.11
CA PRO A 35 -20.36 30.50 -5.36
C PRO A 35 -21.03 31.56 -6.24
N ASP A 36 -22.30 31.88 -5.94
CA ASP A 36 -22.95 33.06 -6.50
C ASP A 36 -22.51 34.32 -5.73
N PHE A 37 -21.42 34.92 -6.18
CA PHE A 37 -20.87 36.15 -5.58
C PHE A 37 -21.82 37.36 -5.67
N ALA A 38 -22.85 37.31 -6.52
CA ALA A 38 -23.83 38.37 -6.66
C ALA A 38 -25.02 38.23 -5.69
N SER A 39 -25.09 37.14 -4.92
CA SER A 39 -26.16 36.87 -3.97
C SER A 39 -25.98 37.64 -2.66
N ASP A 40 -27.04 38.31 -2.17
CA ASP A 40 -27.06 38.94 -0.85
C ASP A 40 -26.91 37.93 0.32
N GLU A 41 -27.13 36.64 0.03
CA GLU A 41 -26.98 35.53 0.98
C GLU A 41 -25.56 34.93 0.98
N PHE A 42 -24.66 35.41 0.13
CA PHE A 42 -23.27 34.95 0.08
C PHE A 42 -22.56 35.10 1.43
N ARG A 43 -21.84 34.04 1.84
CA ARG A 43 -21.04 33.97 3.08
C ARG A 43 -19.72 33.25 2.82
N ASP A 44 -18.76 33.44 3.71
CA ASP A 44 -17.45 32.78 3.66
C ASP A 44 -17.52 31.24 3.53
N ARG A 45 -18.57 30.60 4.07
CA ARG A 45 -18.76 29.15 3.95
C ARG A 45 -19.00 28.69 2.52
N ASP A 46 -19.50 29.56 1.65
CA ASP A 46 -19.89 29.20 0.29
C ASP A 46 -18.64 28.90 -0.54
N TYR A 47 -17.46 29.43 -0.15
CA TYR A 47 -16.17 29.04 -0.72
C TYR A 47 -15.81 27.56 -0.52
N TYR A 48 -16.38 26.88 0.49
CA TYR A 48 -15.98 25.53 0.90
C TYR A 48 -17.00 24.45 0.53
N VAL A 49 -18.05 24.78 -0.22
CA VAL A 49 -19.09 23.80 -0.59
C VAL A 49 -18.48 22.63 -1.38
N GLY A 50 -17.63 22.94 -2.36
CA GLY A 50 -16.91 21.92 -3.13
C GLY A 50 -15.96 21.08 -2.28
N SER A 51 -15.24 21.69 -1.33
CA SER A 51 -14.34 20.92 -0.45
C SER A 51 -15.11 19.98 0.47
N TYR A 52 -16.26 20.40 1.01
CA TYR A 52 -17.13 19.51 1.80
C TYR A 52 -17.71 18.37 0.96
N GLN A 53 -18.03 18.63 -0.31
CA GLN A 53 -18.45 17.57 -1.23
C GLN A 53 -17.31 16.56 -1.46
N ALA A 54 -16.09 17.04 -1.74
CA ALA A 54 -14.93 16.20 -1.93
C ALA A 54 -14.59 15.35 -0.69
N GLU A 55 -14.61 15.95 0.51
CA GLU A 55 -14.45 15.25 1.78
C GLU A 55 -15.48 14.12 1.95
N SER A 56 -16.75 14.43 1.68
CA SER A 56 -17.84 13.46 1.83
C SER A 56 -17.75 12.32 0.83
N GLU A 57 -17.49 12.61 -0.45
CA GLU A 57 -17.49 11.62 -1.52
C GLU A 57 -16.24 10.73 -1.46
N ILE A 58 -15.06 11.34 -1.41
CA ILE A 58 -13.80 10.58 -1.39
C ILE A 58 -13.63 9.90 -0.04
N GLY A 59 -13.95 10.57 1.07
CA GLY A 59 -13.93 9.94 2.39
C GLY A 59 -14.91 8.76 2.49
N GLY A 60 -16.09 8.89 1.88
CA GLY A 60 -17.05 7.79 1.72
C GLY A 60 -16.45 6.60 0.97
N LEU A 61 -15.82 6.84 -0.19
CA LEU A 61 -15.15 5.80 -0.98
C LEU A 61 -14.00 5.15 -0.22
N VAL A 62 -13.19 5.92 0.50
CA VAL A 62 -12.10 5.42 1.35
C VAL A 62 -12.63 4.48 2.42
N ASN A 63 -13.75 4.84 3.07
CA ASN A 63 -14.40 3.98 4.06
C ASN A 63 -14.97 2.71 3.42
N ASP A 64 -15.63 2.83 2.28
CA ASP A 64 -16.17 1.68 1.52
C ASP A 64 -15.06 0.70 1.12
N ILE A 65 -13.89 1.21 0.70
CA ILE A 65 -12.71 0.40 0.39
C ILE A 65 -12.25 -0.36 1.64
N LYS A 66 -12.11 0.33 2.79
CA LYS A 66 -11.69 -0.29 4.06
C LYS A 66 -12.65 -1.40 4.49
N ASP A 67 -13.95 -1.11 4.47
CA ASP A 67 -14.98 -2.05 4.90
C ASP A 67 -15.12 -3.23 3.94
N THR A 68 -15.12 -2.98 2.63
CA THR A 68 -15.19 -4.02 1.61
C THR A 68 -13.95 -4.93 1.67
N PHE A 69 -12.77 -4.36 1.86
CA PHE A 69 -11.54 -5.13 2.01
C PHE A 69 -11.57 -6.01 3.25
N LYS A 70 -12.00 -5.46 4.39
CA LYS A 70 -12.15 -6.21 5.64
C LYS A 70 -13.18 -7.33 5.52
N ALA A 71 -14.34 -7.05 4.93
CA ALA A 71 -15.38 -8.04 4.65
C ALA A 71 -14.87 -9.14 3.73
N TRP A 72 -14.12 -8.78 2.69
CA TRP A 72 -13.50 -9.74 1.77
C TRP A 72 -12.54 -10.68 2.49
N ILE A 73 -11.61 -10.16 3.32
CA ILE A 73 -10.69 -11.03 4.09
C ILE A 73 -11.47 -11.98 5.00
N ASN A 74 -12.50 -11.48 5.69
CA ASN A 74 -13.35 -12.29 6.58
C ASN A 74 -14.19 -13.33 5.81
N SER A 75 -14.44 -13.12 4.52
CA SER A 75 -15.14 -14.09 3.66
C SER A 75 -14.25 -15.23 3.16
N LEU A 76 -12.92 -15.11 3.29
CA LEU A 76 -11.98 -16.13 2.83
C LEU A 76 -12.17 -17.42 3.64
N SER A 77 -12.19 -18.55 2.93
CA SER A 77 -12.15 -19.86 3.58
C SER A 77 -10.89 -20.00 4.44
N LYS A 78 -11.00 -20.69 5.58
CA LYS A 78 -9.84 -21.03 6.41
C LYS A 78 -8.73 -21.68 5.58
N ALA A 79 -7.49 -21.45 5.99
CA ALA A 79 -6.31 -21.96 5.30
C ALA A 79 -6.40 -23.48 5.10
N ASP A 80 -6.17 -23.91 3.85
CA ASP A 80 -6.20 -25.31 3.44
C ASP A 80 -4.94 -26.03 3.94
N GLY A 81 -5.12 -26.93 4.90
CA GLY A 81 -4.01 -27.65 5.51
C GLY A 81 -3.25 -28.57 4.56
N SER A 82 -3.82 -28.94 3.41
CA SER A 82 -3.10 -29.70 2.39
C SER A 82 -1.96 -28.89 1.74
N LYS A 83 -2.02 -27.55 1.82
CA LYS A 83 -1.00 -26.65 1.28
C LYS A 83 -0.03 -26.13 2.34
N LYS A 84 -0.07 -26.73 3.53
CA LYS A 84 0.84 -26.39 4.63
C LYS A 84 2.28 -26.61 4.17
N ILE A 85 3.15 -25.63 4.40
CA ILE A 85 4.59 -25.75 4.16
C ILE A 85 5.28 -26.20 5.44
N LYS A 86 6.46 -26.80 5.32
CA LYS A 86 7.23 -27.16 6.51
C LYS A 86 7.86 -25.90 7.10
N LEU A 87 7.40 -25.49 8.28
CA LEU A 87 8.09 -24.49 9.10
C LEU A 87 8.92 -25.24 10.15
N THR A 88 10.21 -24.95 10.24
CA THR A 88 11.00 -25.28 11.42
C THR A 88 10.55 -24.39 12.57
N ARG A 89 10.61 -24.93 13.80
CA ARG A 89 10.28 -24.19 15.03
C ARG A 89 11.50 -24.23 15.95
N GLY A 90 12.05 -23.07 16.24
CA GLY A 90 13.12 -22.81 17.21
C GLY A 90 12.84 -21.53 17.97
N ASP A 91 13.85 -20.67 18.09
CA ASP A 91 13.73 -19.28 18.59
C ASP A 91 13.36 -18.33 17.43
N ASP A 92 12.32 -18.70 16.69
CA ASP A 92 11.94 -18.05 15.44
C ASP A 92 11.00 -16.87 15.70
N HIS A 93 11.21 -15.77 14.98
CA HIS A 93 10.34 -14.60 15.00
C HIS A 93 9.55 -14.53 13.69
N PHE A 94 8.23 -14.31 13.78
CA PHE A 94 7.37 -14.26 12.59
C PHE A 94 6.95 -12.83 12.27
N ILE A 95 7.18 -12.40 11.03
CA ILE A 95 6.59 -11.18 10.49
C ILE A 95 5.57 -11.59 9.44
N ASN A 96 4.31 -11.21 9.66
CA ASN A 96 3.21 -11.55 8.78
C ASN A 96 2.67 -10.31 8.08
N PHE A 97 2.79 -10.32 6.74
CA PHE A 97 2.26 -9.29 5.85
C PHE A 97 0.81 -9.57 5.42
N ASN A 98 0.29 -10.76 5.70
CA ASN A 98 -1.07 -11.13 5.33
C ASN A 98 -2.06 -10.77 6.44
N TYR A 99 -3.25 -10.32 6.07
CA TYR A 99 -4.32 -9.96 7.01
C TYR A 99 -5.05 -11.16 7.66
N THR A 100 -4.68 -12.39 7.32
CA THR A 100 -5.35 -13.61 7.83
C THR A 100 -4.58 -14.24 8.99
N SER A 101 -5.28 -14.90 9.91
CA SER A 101 -4.68 -15.64 11.03
C SER A 101 -4.16 -17.04 10.65
N THR A 102 -3.53 -17.15 9.47
CA THR A 102 -3.07 -18.45 8.92
C THR A 102 -1.99 -19.09 9.81
N LEU A 103 -1.05 -18.31 10.33
CA LEU A 103 0.01 -18.81 11.23
C LEU A 103 -0.56 -19.38 12.53
N GLN A 104 -1.54 -18.70 13.11
CA GLN A 104 -2.23 -19.14 14.32
C GLN A 104 -3.05 -20.40 14.06
N TYR A 105 -3.92 -20.38 13.04
CA TYR A 105 -4.86 -21.47 12.81
C TYR A 105 -4.17 -22.74 12.31
N LEU A 106 -3.25 -22.61 11.34
CA LEU A 106 -2.67 -23.77 10.67
C LEU A 106 -1.38 -24.26 11.33
N TYR A 107 -0.62 -23.36 11.96
CA TYR A 107 0.67 -23.69 12.58
C TYR A 107 0.66 -23.62 14.10
N GLY A 108 -0.40 -23.10 14.72
CA GLY A 108 -0.52 -23.01 16.19
C GLY A 108 0.44 -22.01 16.81
N ILE A 109 0.96 -21.06 16.04
CA ILE A 109 1.88 -20.02 16.52
C ILE A 109 1.07 -18.98 17.29
N PRO A 110 1.43 -18.64 18.55
CA PRO A 110 0.70 -17.65 19.33
C PRO A 110 0.92 -16.23 18.78
N ASP A 111 -0.06 -15.35 18.98
CA ASP A 111 0.01 -13.95 18.53
C ASP A 111 1.23 -13.20 19.07
N SER A 112 1.71 -13.53 20.28
CA SER A 112 2.89 -12.92 20.89
C SER A 112 4.20 -13.19 20.14
N GLU A 113 4.22 -14.21 19.28
CA GLU A 113 5.38 -14.57 18.45
C GLU A 113 5.25 -14.03 17.00
N ILE A 114 4.17 -13.31 16.68
CA ILE A 114 3.89 -12.81 15.33
C ILE A 114 3.69 -11.30 15.32
N LEU A 115 4.59 -10.61 14.62
CA LEU A 115 4.35 -9.24 14.20
C LEU A 115 3.41 -9.23 12.98
N HIS A 116 2.14 -8.86 13.18
CA HIS A 116 1.22 -8.55 12.08
C HIS A 116 1.45 -7.11 11.63
N ILE A 117 2.42 -6.92 10.72
CA ILE A 117 2.90 -5.58 10.35
C ILE A 117 1.83 -4.68 9.72
N HIS A 118 0.76 -5.30 9.18
CA HIS A 118 -0.39 -4.60 8.62
C HIS A 118 -1.70 -4.77 9.44
N GLY A 119 -1.60 -5.33 10.64
CA GLY A 119 -2.76 -5.83 11.39
C GLY A 119 -3.36 -7.11 10.78
N LYS A 120 -4.39 -7.65 11.43
CA LYS A 120 -5.17 -8.80 10.96
C LYS A 120 -6.65 -8.46 10.92
N ALA A 121 -7.43 -9.19 10.12
CA ALA A 121 -8.83 -8.83 9.85
C ALA A 121 -9.77 -8.90 11.08
N SER A 122 -9.34 -9.59 12.15
CA SER A 122 -10.02 -9.54 13.45
C SER A 122 -9.77 -8.25 14.23
N ASP A 123 -8.78 -7.44 13.84
CA ASP A 123 -8.44 -6.20 14.51
C ASP A 123 -9.40 -5.07 14.07
N GLU A 124 -9.42 -4.00 14.86
CA GLU A 124 -10.20 -2.82 14.52
C GLU A 124 -9.62 -2.11 13.30
N VAL A 125 -8.29 -1.92 13.29
CA VAL A 125 -7.56 -1.15 12.29
C VAL A 125 -6.71 -2.08 11.42
N LEU A 126 -6.90 -1.97 10.10
CA LEU A 126 -6.03 -2.60 9.09
C LEU A 126 -5.16 -1.53 8.45
N VAL A 127 -3.91 -1.86 8.16
CA VAL A 127 -3.03 -1.04 7.33
C VAL A 127 -3.19 -1.48 5.89
N LEU A 128 -3.97 -0.75 5.09
CA LEU A 128 -4.15 -0.97 3.66
C LEU A 128 -4.05 0.35 2.88
N GLY A 129 -3.96 0.27 1.55
CA GLY A 129 -3.87 1.43 0.65
C GLY A 129 -2.51 1.61 -0.04
N HIS A 130 -2.23 2.83 -0.52
CA HIS A 130 -1.14 3.16 -1.43
C HIS A 130 0.13 3.67 -0.70
N ASN A 131 1.23 3.84 -1.43
CA ASN A 131 2.48 4.44 -0.93
C ASN A 131 2.72 5.88 -1.43
N LYS A 132 1.87 6.41 -2.33
CA LYS A 132 1.98 7.77 -2.86
C LYS A 132 2.14 8.81 -1.74
N THR A 133 3.10 9.70 -1.91
CA THR A 133 3.35 10.86 -1.04
C THR A 133 2.28 11.92 -1.23
N TYR A 134 2.20 12.88 -0.30
CA TYR A 134 1.30 14.01 -0.43
C TYR A 134 1.61 14.80 -1.71
N GLU A 135 2.90 15.04 -1.99
CA GLU A 135 3.37 15.74 -3.19
C GLU A 135 2.95 15.03 -4.49
N GLU A 136 3.10 13.71 -4.58
CA GLU A 136 2.66 12.96 -5.76
C GLU A 136 1.14 13.03 -5.98
N LEU A 137 0.35 13.05 -4.91
CA LEU A 137 -1.11 13.21 -4.99
C LEU A 137 -1.49 14.63 -5.38
N THR A 138 -0.86 15.64 -4.79
CA THR A 138 -1.06 17.05 -5.16
C THR A 138 -0.79 17.24 -6.64
N LYS A 139 0.32 16.71 -7.15
CA LYS A 139 0.66 16.77 -8.57
C LYS A 139 -0.35 16.04 -9.46
N ALA A 140 -0.85 14.88 -9.03
CA ALA A 140 -1.89 14.16 -9.76
C ALA A 140 -3.25 14.89 -9.76
N ALA A 141 -3.44 15.84 -8.84
CA ALA A 141 -4.63 16.65 -8.68
C ALA A 141 -4.50 18.07 -9.28
N GLU A 142 -3.35 18.38 -9.90
CA GLU A 142 -3.13 19.67 -10.55
C GLU A 142 -4.06 19.80 -11.76
N VAL A 143 -4.98 20.77 -11.68
CA VAL A 143 -5.87 21.10 -12.79
C VAL A 143 -5.08 21.91 -13.81
N ILE A 144 -5.03 21.45 -15.06
CA ILE A 144 -4.40 22.19 -16.15
C ILE A 144 -5.24 23.44 -16.42
N GLN A 145 -4.67 24.61 -16.13
CA GLN A 145 -5.29 25.87 -16.51
C GLN A 145 -5.29 26.04 -18.04
N PRO A 146 -6.36 26.60 -18.63
CA PRO A 146 -6.36 26.94 -20.04
C PRO A 146 -5.24 27.95 -20.36
N GLU A 147 -4.74 27.89 -21.60
CA GLU A 147 -3.79 28.88 -22.11
C GLU A 147 -4.38 30.29 -21.97
N PRO A 148 -3.61 31.27 -21.47
CA PRO A 148 -4.08 32.63 -21.33
C PRO A 148 -4.45 33.25 -22.68
N PRO A 149 -5.41 34.19 -22.71
CA PRO A 149 -5.62 35.05 -23.86
C PRO A 149 -4.31 35.69 -24.34
N ALA A 150 -4.14 35.78 -25.67
CA ALA A 150 -2.90 36.27 -26.28
C ALA A 150 -2.65 37.77 -26.06
N ASP A 151 -3.65 38.50 -25.55
CA ASP A 151 -3.66 39.95 -25.38
C ASP A 151 -3.54 40.42 -23.92
N LEU A 152 -3.21 39.54 -22.98
CA LEU A 152 -2.95 39.93 -21.59
C LEU A 152 -1.66 40.76 -21.46
N SER A 153 -1.70 41.79 -20.61
CA SER A 153 -0.49 42.48 -20.15
C SER A 153 0.37 41.58 -19.25
N GLU A 154 1.62 41.96 -18.98
CA GLU A 154 2.51 41.18 -18.10
C GLU A 154 1.95 41.03 -16.67
N GLU A 155 1.18 42.02 -16.18
CA GLU A 155 0.53 41.98 -14.87
C GLU A 155 -0.70 41.05 -14.88
N GLU A 156 -1.56 41.15 -15.89
CA GLU A 156 -2.72 40.26 -16.07
C GLU A 156 -2.32 38.80 -16.36
N LEU A 157 -1.20 38.60 -17.06
CA LEU A 157 -0.63 37.29 -17.31
C LEU A 157 -0.08 36.67 -16.02
N ALA A 158 0.54 37.47 -15.15
CA ALA A 158 0.97 37.02 -13.83
C ALA A 158 -0.23 36.63 -12.97
N GLU A 159 -1.31 37.43 -12.94
CA GLU A 159 -2.55 37.09 -12.23
C GLU A 159 -3.24 35.83 -12.78
N TRP A 160 -3.21 35.61 -14.10
CA TRP A 160 -3.76 34.40 -14.73
C TRP A 160 -3.04 33.13 -14.28
N TYR A 161 -1.71 33.16 -14.20
CA TYR A 161 -0.91 32.00 -13.80
C TYR A 161 -0.75 31.82 -12.29
N ASP A 162 -0.91 32.89 -11.50
CA ASP A 162 -0.81 32.85 -10.03
C ASP A 162 -2.11 32.35 -9.37
N GLY A 163 -3.25 32.53 -10.04
CA GLY A 163 -4.56 32.17 -9.51
C GLY A 163 -5.05 30.82 -10.01
N GLU A 164 -4.64 29.71 -9.40
CA GLU A 164 -5.67 28.69 -9.21
C GLU A 164 -6.76 29.33 -8.35
N ASP A 165 -8.01 29.29 -8.80
CA ASP A 165 -9.07 29.88 -8.02
C ASP A 165 -9.18 29.17 -6.65
N TYR A 166 -9.46 29.95 -5.62
CA TYR A 166 -9.48 29.47 -4.24
C TYR A 166 -10.42 28.27 -4.04
N ILE A 167 -11.51 28.18 -4.83
CA ILE A 167 -12.44 27.04 -4.77
C ILE A 167 -11.74 25.77 -5.23
N THR A 168 -11.08 25.81 -6.39
CA THR A 168 -10.35 24.66 -6.93
C THR A 168 -9.26 24.20 -5.97
N GLN A 169 -8.52 25.13 -5.34
CA GLN A 169 -7.52 24.78 -4.33
C GLN A 169 -8.14 24.06 -3.13
N THR A 170 -9.25 24.56 -2.56
CA THR A 170 -9.90 23.92 -1.40
C THR A 170 -10.45 22.54 -1.74
N VAL A 171 -11.02 22.36 -2.93
CA VAL A 171 -11.48 21.06 -3.43
C VAL A 171 -10.31 20.09 -3.58
N ARG A 172 -9.20 20.56 -4.17
CA ARG A 172 -7.99 19.77 -4.34
C ARG A 172 -7.45 19.30 -3.00
N ASP A 173 -7.29 20.21 -2.05
CA ASP A 173 -6.74 19.89 -0.74
C ASP A 173 -7.63 18.88 -0.01
N ALA A 174 -8.95 19.05 -0.03
CA ALA A 174 -9.89 18.08 0.51
C ALA A 174 -9.74 16.69 -0.14
N ALA A 175 -9.72 16.64 -1.47
CA ALA A 175 -9.58 15.39 -2.22
C ALA A 175 -8.25 14.68 -1.94
N VAL A 176 -7.14 15.42 -1.96
CA VAL A 176 -5.80 14.91 -1.66
C VAL A 176 -5.72 14.42 -0.23
N ASN A 177 -6.27 15.15 0.74
CA ASN A 177 -6.26 14.75 2.15
C ASN A 177 -7.01 13.42 2.37
N GLU A 178 -8.20 13.27 1.79
CA GLU A 178 -8.98 12.04 1.93
C GLU A 178 -8.27 10.83 1.29
N ILE A 179 -7.71 10.99 0.08
CA ILE A 179 -6.92 9.91 -0.55
C ILE A 179 -5.67 9.61 0.30
N TYR A 180 -4.96 10.64 0.75
CA TYR A 180 -3.78 10.48 1.59
C TYR A 180 -4.09 9.76 2.91
N SER A 181 -5.32 9.86 3.43
CA SER A 181 -5.73 9.23 4.70
C SER A 181 -5.68 7.70 4.69
N ILE A 182 -5.76 7.05 3.51
CA ILE A 182 -5.61 5.60 3.36
C ILE A 182 -4.16 5.22 2.99
N ARG A 183 -3.22 6.15 3.00
CA ARG A 183 -1.81 5.83 2.73
C ARG A 183 -1.26 4.83 3.76
N LYS A 184 -0.55 3.82 3.27
CA LYS A 184 0.31 2.98 4.11
C LYS A 184 1.55 3.77 4.50
N ASN A 185 1.57 4.31 5.71
CA ASN A 185 2.75 5.00 6.21
C ASN A 185 3.82 3.99 6.67
N VAL A 186 4.49 3.37 5.70
CA VAL A 186 5.52 2.34 5.91
C VAL A 186 6.62 2.83 6.85
N GLU A 187 7.03 4.09 6.73
CA GLU A 187 8.02 4.70 7.61
C GLU A 187 7.54 4.71 9.07
N GLN A 188 6.32 5.18 9.33
CA GLN A 188 5.76 5.20 10.67
C GLN A 188 5.62 3.78 11.23
N ILE A 189 5.16 2.81 10.43
CA ILE A 189 5.02 1.41 10.86
C ILE A 189 6.37 0.83 11.25
N ILE A 190 7.43 1.13 10.49
CA ILE A 190 8.80 0.74 10.83
C ILE A 190 9.25 1.39 12.14
N GLN A 191 8.96 2.68 12.34
CA GLN A 191 9.33 3.42 13.56
C GLN A 191 8.60 2.89 14.81
N ASP A 192 7.32 2.56 14.68
CA ASP A 192 6.50 1.99 15.76
C ASP A 192 7.03 0.62 16.18
N ASN A 193 7.56 -0.15 15.23
CA ASN A 193 8.12 -1.49 15.44
C ASN A 193 9.65 -1.51 15.59
N ARG A 194 10.30 -0.36 15.85
CA ARG A 194 11.76 -0.21 15.88
C ARG A 194 12.48 -1.22 16.80
N SER A 195 11.86 -1.60 17.92
CA SER A 195 12.46 -2.54 18.87
C SER A 195 12.61 -3.94 18.28
N ILE A 196 11.63 -4.38 17.48
CA ILE A 196 11.65 -5.68 16.79
C ILE A 196 12.73 -5.69 15.71
N PHE A 197 12.85 -4.60 14.93
CA PHE A 197 13.94 -4.50 13.95
C PHE A 197 15.32 -4.45 14.62
N SER A 198 15.43 -3.78 15.77
CA SER A 198 16.71 -3.68 16.50
C SER A 198 17.18 -5.00 17.10
N SER A 199 16.26 -5.93 17.40
CA SER A 199 16.62 -7.27 17.90
C SER A 199 17.05 -8.24 16.80
N MET A 200 17.11 -7.81 15.54
CA MET A 200 17.46 -8.68 14.41
C MET A 200 18.97 -8.92 14.23
N ASN A 201 19.81 -8.30 15.05
CA ASN A 201 21.27 -8.39 14.94
C ASN A 201 21.86 -9.79 15.22
N GLU A 202 21.09 -10.67 15.88
CA GLU A 202 21.48 -12.04 16.21
C GLU A 202 20.85 -13.08 15.27
N ILE A 203 20.12 -12.65 14.22
CA ILE A 203 19.50 -13.57 13.27
C ILE A 203 20.57 -14.26 12.41
N GLU A 204 20.47 -15.58 12.26
CA GLU A 204 21.34 -16.38 11.40
C GLU A 204 20.68 -16.75 10.05
N HIS A 205 19.34 -16.91 10.06
CA HIS A 205 18.58 -17.37 8.92
C HIS A 205 17.30 -16.54 8.70
N ILE A 206 17.01 -16.17 7.45
CA ILE A 206 15.77 -15.50 7.06
C ILE A 206 15.01 -16.37 6.05
N TYR A 207 13.74 -16.63 6.34
CA TYR A 207 12.84 -17.38 5.46
C TYR A 207 11.72 -16.47 4.95
N ILE A 208 11.56 -16.38 3.63
CA ILE A 208 10.51 -15.57 3.00
C ILE A 208 9.57 -16.48 2.20
N TYR A 209 8.28 -16.44 2.56
CA TYR A 209 7.24 -17.26 1.93
C TYR A 209 6.11 -16.42 1.35
N GLY A 210 5.85 -16.54 0.05
CA GLY A 210 4.72 -15.90 -0.63
C GLY A 210 4.74 -14.37 -0.63
N PHE A 211 5.94 -13.78 -0.60
CA PHE A 211 6.18 -12.35 -0.68
C PHE A 211 6.35 -11.91 -2.13
N SER A 212 5.67 -10.84 -2.53
CA SER A 212 5.61 -10.39 -3.93
C SER A 212 6.81 -9.53 -4.35
N PHE A 213 7.63 -9.06 -3.40
CA PHE A 213 8.68 -8.06 -3.64
C PHE A 213 8.11 -6.85 -4.41
N SER A 214 6.92 -6.38 -3.98
CA SER A 214 6.31 -5.18 -4.53
C SER A 214 7.09 -3.94 -4.02
N PRO A 215 7.22 -2.87 -4.83
CA PRO A 215 7.87 -1.63 -4.38
C PRO A 215 7.25 -1.01 -3.12
N VAL A 216 5.99 -1.34 -2.82
CA VAL A 216 5.28 -0.90 -1.61
C VAL A 216 5.86 -1.57 -0.35
N ASP A 217 6.22 -2.86 -0.43
CA ASP A 217 6.67 -3.64 0.73
C ASP A 217 8.19 -3.78 0.84
N GLU A 218 8.94 -3.49 -0.25
CA GLU A 218 10.42 -3.47 -0.25
C GLU A 218 11.04 -2.71 0.94
N PRO A 219 10.53 -1.54 1.37
CA PRO A 219 11.16 -0.79 2.46
C PRO A 219 11.21 -1.55 3.79
N TYR A 220 10.29 -2.50 4.03
CA TYR A 220 10.36 -3.37 5.21
C TYR A 220 11.54 -4.34 5.13
N ILE A 221 11.78 -4.92 3.96
CA ILE A 221 12.90 -5.83 3.73
C ILE A 221 14.22 -5.06 3.79
N ASP A 222 14.27 -3.85 3.24
CA ASP A 222 15.42 -2.95 3.39
C ASP A 222 15.73 -2.62 4.85
N LYS A 223 14.68 -2.43 5.66
CA LYS A 223 14.85 -2.22 7.09
C LYS A 223 15.46 -3.45 7.77
N ILE A 224 14.99 -4.66 7.45
CA ILE A 224 15.59 -5.91 7.95
C ILE A 224 17.06 -5.99 7.54
N ILE A 225 17.35 -5.79 6.25
CA ILE A 225 18.71 -5.81 5.69
C ILE A 225 19.65 -4.82 6.40
N SER A 226 19.13 -3.69 6.90
CA SER A 226 19.93 -2.70 7.64
C SER A 226 20.24 -3.07 9.09
N HIS A 227 19.60 -4.09 9.67
CA HIS A 227 19.78 -4.51 11.07
C HIS A 227 20.46 -5.88 11.23
N ILE A 228 20.73 -6.58 10.13
CA ILE A 228 21.39 -7.89 10.13
C ILE A 228 22.85 -7.81 9.67
N ASP A 229 23.62 -8.87 9.96
CA ASP A 229 24.96 -9.07 9.38
C ASP A 229 24.86 -9.67 7.97
N LYS A 230 24.92 -8.82 6.95
CA LYS A 230 24.78 -9.21 5.52
C LYS A 230 25.81 -10.23 5.05
N GLU A 231 26.91 -10.40 5.77
CA GLU A 231 27.98 -11.33 5.41
C GLU A 231 27.80 -12.73 6.03
N LYS A 232 26.82 -12.89 6.94
CA LYS A 232 26.57 -14.16 7.65
C LYS A 232 25.17 -14.70 7.48
N VAL A 233 24.17 -13.82 7.38
CA VAL A 233 22.77 -14.26 7.38
C VAL A 233 22.41 -14.97 6.08
N HIS A 234 21.93 -16.20 6.20
CA HIS A 234 21.47 -17.00 5.07
C HIS A 234 19.98 -16.79 4.80
N TRP A 235 19.59 -16.61 3.53
CA TRP A 235 18.21 -16.39 3.11
C TRP A 235 17.68 -17.55 2.29
N THR A 236 16.48 -18.01 2.60
CA THR A 236 15.72 -18.95 1.77
C THR A 236 14.44 -18.27 1.33
N ILE A 237 14.30 -18.01 0.04
CA ILE A 237 13.19 -17.20 -0.51
C ILE A 237 12.36 -18.04 -1.46
N SER A 238 11.05 -18.11 -1.20
CA SER A 238 10.12 -18.83 -2.07
C SER A 238 9.70 -18.01 -3.28
N TYR A 239 9.60 -18.65 -4.44
CA TYR A 239 8.99 -18.07 -5.64
C TYR A 239 7.86 -18.95 -6.19
N TYR A 240 6.95 -18.35 -6.94
CA TYR A 240 5.83 -19.06 -7.57
C TYR A 240 5.98 -19.12 -9.10
N SER A 241 6.47 -18.06 -9.72
CA SER A 241 6.70 -17.94 -11.16
C SER A 241 8.15 -17.57 -11.50
N ASP A 242 8.53 -17.77 -12.76
CA ASP A 242 9.86 -17.39 -13.26
C ASP A 242 10.08 -15.85 -13.18
N GLU A 243 8.99 -15.08 -13.30
CA GLU A 243 9.02 -13.63 -13.11
C GLU A 243 9.36 -13.26 -11.66
N ASP A 244 8.74 -13.93 -10.68
CA ASP A 244 9.05 -13.72 -9.26
C ASP A 244 10.53 -14.04 -8.99
N GLN A 245 11.03 -15.14 -9.56
CA GLN A 245 12.44 -15.51 -9.45
C GLN A 245 13.36 -14.38 -9.96
N GLN A 246 13.09 -13.84 -11.15
CA GLN A 246 13.90 -12.74 -11.70
C GLN A 246 13.83 -11.48 -10.82
N LYS A 247 12.64 -11.12 -10.32
CA LYS A 247 12.46 -9.98 -9.42
C LYS A 247 13.26 -10.14 -8.13
N ILE A 248 13.20 -11.31 -7.50
CA ILE A 248 13.96 -11.60 -6.28
C ILE A 248 15.46 -11.52 -6.53
N GLN A 249 15.95 -12.10 -7.63
CA GLN A 249 17.37 -12.06 -7.99
C GLN A 249 17.86 -10.62 -8.18
N ALA A 250 17.12 -9.81 -8.95
CA ALA A 250 17.45 -8.39 -9.15
C ALA A 250 17.44 -7.61 -7.84
N TYR A 251 16.45 -7.86 -6.97
CA TYR A 251 16.35 -7.24 -5.66
C TYR A 251 17.58 -7.55 -4.78
N MET A 252 17.91 -8.84 -4.59
CA MET A 252 19.03 -9.27 -3.75
C MET A 252 20.38 -8.74 -4.26
N GLN A 253 20.58 -8.74 -5.59
CA GLN A 253 21.78 -8.19 -6.21
C GLN A 253 21.90 -6.68 -6.01
N SER A 254 20.79 -5.94 -6.17
CA SER A 254 20.78 -4.48 -5.99
C SER A 254 21.18 -4.06 -4.56
N ARG A 255 20.86 -4.90 -3.56
CA ARG A 255 21.19 -4.68 -2.14
C ARG A 255 22.55 -5.27 -1.74
N LYS A 256 23.29 -5.82 -2.70
CA LYS A 256 24.65 -6.37 -2.55
C LYS A 256 24.72 -7.53 -1.55
N ILE A 257 23.70 -8.39 -1.52
CA ILE A 257 23.76 -9.64 -0.74
C ILE A 257 24.50 -10.70 -1.57
N SER A 258 25.51 -11.33 -0.98
CA SER A 258 26.32 -12.35 -1.68
C SER A 258 25.43 -13.50 -2.20
N PRO A 259 25.60 -13.95 -3.46
CA PRO A 259 24.87 -15.10 -4.00
C PRO A 259 25.00 -16.39 -3.19
N ASP A 260 26.10 -16.57 -2.44
CA ASP A 260 26.30 -17.76 -1.60
C ASP A 260 25.47 -17.74 -0.31
N LEU A 261 24.87 -16.59 0.02
CA LEU A 261 24.07 -16.38 1.22
C LEU A 261 22.57 -16.45 0.95
N TRP A 262 22.13 -16.73 -0.27
CA TRP A 262 20.70 -16.91 -0.53
C TRP A 262 20.39 -17.99 -1.54
N GLU A 263 19.27 -18.68 -1.32
CA GLU A 263 18.75 -19.69 -2.22
C GLU A 263 17.27 -19.42 -2.55
N LEU A 264 16.87 -19.86 -3.73
CA LEU A 264 15.49 -19.78 -4.19
C LEU A 264 14.88 -21.17 -4.19
N ILE A 265 13.67 -21.25 -3.64
CA ILE A 265 12.92 -22.49 -3.55
C ILE A 265 11.54 -22.31 -4.17
N LYS A 266 11.12 -23.26 -4.99
CA LYS A 266 9.77 -23.18 -5.56
C LYS A 266 8.74 -23.48 -4.48
N LEU A 267 7.71 -22.66 -4.37
CA LEU A 267 6.73 -22.77 -3.27
C LEU A 267 6.03 -24.14 -3.21
N GLU A 268 5.84 -24.80 -4.36
CA GLU A 268 5.25 -26.14 -4.42
C GLU A 268 6.17 -27.24 -3.86
N ASP A 269 7.48 -27.04 -3.88
CA ASP A 269 8.45 -28.06 -3.46
C ASP A 269 8.55 -28.19 -1.93
N ILE A 270 8.17 -27.14 -1.20
CA ILE A 270 8.21 -27.10 0.27
C ILE A 270 6.87 -27.44 0.95
N GLN A 271 5.85 -27.81 0.17
CA GLN A 271 4.58 -28.25 0.72
C GLN A 271 4.75 -29.59 1.45
N MET A 272 4.23 -29.68 2.68
CA MET A 272 4.29 -30.88 3.51
C MET A 272 3.59 -32.07 2.86
N TYR A 273 2.51 -31.79 2.12
CA TYR A 273 1.77 -32.79 1.37
C TYR A 273 2.00 -32.54 -0.11
N LYS A 274 2.93 -33.28 -0.71
CA LYS A 274 3.02 -33.33 -2.17
C LYS A 274 1.71 -33.92 -2.67
N GLN A 275 0.91 -33.14 -3.39
CA GLN A 275 -0.17 -33.73 -4.19
C GLN A 275 0.51 -34.73 -5.11
N GLN A 276 0.30 -36.03 -4.86
CA GLN A 276 0.64 -37.04 -5.84
C GLN A 276 -0.17 -36.66 -7.07
N ARG A 277 0.49 -36.12 -8.10
CA ARG A 277 -0.08 -36.09 -9.45
C ARG A 277 -0.20 -37.55 -9.85
N LEU A 278 -1.34 -38.15 -9.51
CA LEU A 278 -1.82 -39.33 -10.22
C LEU A 278 -1.98 -38.88 -11.68
N PHE A 279 -1.17 -39.53 -12.51
CA PHE A 279 -1.01 -39.41 -13.96
C PHE A 279 -2.19 -38.79 -14.72
#